data_AF-A0A8X6RWD4-F1
#
_entry.id   AF-A0A8X6RWD4-F1
#
_cell.length_a   1.000
_cell.length_b   1.000
_cell.length_c   1.000
_cell.angle_alpha   90.00
_cell.angle_beta   90.00
_cell.angle_gamma   90.00
#
_symmetry.space_group_name_H-M   'P 1'
#
loop_
_entity.id
_entity.type
_entity.pdbx_description
1 polymer ?
#
loop_
_entity_poly.entity_id
_entity_poly.type
_entity_poly.pdbx_seq_one_letter_code
_entity_poly.pdbx_strand_id
1 'polypeptide(L)' 'MAFLGKARKQDLVLLAEELGQKVSDNMTIIDLKNIIIGSKDYEEEFVRAQLSVILEERVERETEEKIARQLCYVNQN' A
#
# COMPACT_ATOMS: atom_id res chain seq x y z
N MET A 1 -5.18 1.21 -15.81
CA MET A 1 -5.25 1.71 -14.42
C MET A 1 -3.92 2.32 -13.99
N ALA A 2 -3.83 3.65 -13.92
CA ALA A 2 -2.56 4.34 -13.62
C ALA A 2 -2.18 4.33 -12.13
N PHE A 3 -3.14 4.13 -11.22
CA PHE A 3 -2.92 4.25 -9.77
C PHE A 3 -2.10 3.09 -9.19
N LEU A 4 -2.33 1.84 -9.63
CA LEU A 4 -1.52 0.67 -9.27
C LEU A 4 -0.06 0.78 -9.74
N GLY A 5 0.25 1.72 -10.65
CA GLY A 5 1.60 2.01 -11.10
C GLY A 5 2.49 2.67 -10.03
N LYS A 6 1.89 3.37 -9.06
CA LYS A 6 2.61 4.10 -8.00
C LYS A 6 2.87 3.24 -6.75
N ALA A 7 2.15 2.13 -6.61
CA ALA A 7 2.26 1.20 -5.49
C ALA A 7 3.54 0.36 -5.58
N ARG A 8 4.18 0.08 -4.43
CA ARG A 8 5.31 -0.86 -4.36
C ARG A 8 4.80 -2.30 -4.42
N LYS A 9 5.69 -3.26 -4.70
CA LYS A 9 5.35 -4.70 -4.71
C LYS A 9 4.65 -5.12 -3.41
N GLN A 10 5.18 -4.70 -2.27
CA GLN A 10 4.59 -5.00 -0.95
C GLN A 10 3.16 -4.46 -0.79
N ASP A 11 2.91 -3.24 -1.25
CA ASP A 11 1.57 -2.63 -1.18
C ASP A 11 0.56 -3.39 -2.06
N LEU A 12 1.00 -3.87 -3.23
CA LEU A 12 0.16 -4.68 -4.12
C LEU A 12 -0.11 -6.09 -3.59
N VAL A 13 0.85 -6.69 -2.88
CA VAL A 13 0.67 -7.97 -2.19
C VAL A 13 -0.39 -7.81 -1.11
N LEU A 14 -0.25 -6.80 -0.24
CA LEU A 14 -1.20 -6.52 0.83
C LEU A 14 -2.62 -6.29 0.29
N LEU A 15 -2.73 -5.44 -0.74
CA LEU A 15 -4.01 -5.14 -1.39
C LEU A 15 -4.68 -6.39 -1.96
N ALA A 16 -3.91 -7.30 -2.56
CA ALA A 16 -4.45 -8.55 -3.07
C ALA A 16 -4.88 -9.51 -1.95
N GLU A 17 -4.14 -9.57 -0.82
CA GLU A 17 -4.55 -10.32 0.37
C GLU A 17 -5.85 -9.79 0.97
N GLU A 18 -6.02 -8.47 1.06
CA GLU A 18 -7.24 -7.82 1.54
C GLU A 18 -8.45 -8.08 0.63
N LEU A 19 -8.21 -8.20 -0.67
CA LEU A 19 -9.21 -8.63 -1.65
C LEU A 19 -9.46 -10.16 -1.62
N GLY A 20 -8.88 -10.88 -0.65
CA GLY A 20 -9.02 -12.32 -0.49
C GLY A 20 -8.34 -13.13 -1.59
N GLN A 21 -7.46 -12.51 -2.38
CA GLN A 21 -6.73 -13.17 -3.45
C GLN A 21 -5.52 -13.90 -2.90
N LYS A 22 -5.20 -15.05 -3.49
CA LYS A 22 -3.98 -15.80 -3.16
C LYS A 22 -2.79 -15.18 -3.89
N VAL A 23 -1.92 -14.54 -3.13
CA VAL A 23 -0.63 -14.05 -3.61
C VAL A 23 0.50 -14.97 -3.19
N SER A 24 1.54 -15.01 -4.01
CA SER A 24 2.77 -15.74 -3.73
C SER A 24 3.94 -14.79 -3.85
N ASP A 25 4.95 -14.94 -2.98
CA ASP A 25 6.13 -14.07 -2.96
C ASP A 25 6.91 -14.07 -4.29
N ASN A 26 6.78 -15.14 -5.07
CA ASN A 26 7.40 -15.29 -6.38
C ASN A 26 6.71 -14.48 -7.49
N MET A 27 5.52 -13.93 -7.24
CA MET A 27 4.77 -13.15 -8.24
C MET A 27 5.47 -11.83 -8.56
N THR A 28 5.40 -11.42 -9.83
CA THR A 28 5.88 -10.11 -10.27
C THR A 28 4.83 -9.03 -10.01
N ILE A 29 5.24 -7.76 -10.05
CA ILE A 29 4.31 -6.61 -9.97
C ILE A 29 3.21 -6.71 -11.04
N ILE A 30 3.54 -7.24 -12.21
CA ILE A 30 2.59 -7.40 -13.32
C ILE A 30 1.55 -8.47 -12.97
N ASP A 31 1.99 -9.61 -12.43
CA ASP A 31 1.09 -10.70 -12.02
C ASP A 31 0.13 -10.25 -10.92
N LEU A 32 0.64 -9.52 -9.91
CA LEU A 32 -0.18 -8.96 -8.83
C LEU A 32 -1.26 -8.02 -9.36
N LYS A 33 -0.90 -7.13 -10.29
CA LYS A 33 -1.88 -6.23 -10.94
C LYS A 33 -2.95 -7.01 -11.69
N ASN A 34 -2.55 -8.06 -12.40
CA ASN A 34 -3.47 -8.89 -13.15
C ASN A 34 -4.44 -9.65 -12.23
N ILE A 35 -3.98 -10.13 -11.07
CA ILE A 35 -4.83 -10.78 -10.07
C ILE A 35 -5.85 -9.80 -9.50
N ILE A 36 -5.42 -8.59 -9.13
CA ILE A 36 -6.30 -7.56 -8.59
C ILE A 36 -7.37 -7.18 -9.62
N ILE A 37 -6.97 -6.85 -10.84
CA ILE A 37 -7.89 -6.42 -11.92
C ILE A 37 -8.78 -7.58 -12.40
N GLY A 38 -8.26 -8.81 -12.37
CA GLY A 38 -8.97 -10.01 -12.79
C GLY A 38 -9.95 -10.55 -11.73
N SER A 39 -9.98 -9.95 -10.53
CA SER A 39 -10.94 -10.32 -9.50
C SER A 39 -12.37 -10.05 -9.97
N LYS A 40 -13.27 -11.00 -9.68
CA LYS A 40 -14.69 -10.89 -10.04
C LYS A 40 -15.39 -9.75 -9.31
N ASP A 41 -14.85 -9.39 -8.16
CA ASP A 41 -15.32 -8.33 -7.26
C ASP A 41 -14.43 -7.07 -7.35
N TYR A 42 -13.71 -6.89 -8.47
CA TYR A 42 -12.89 -5.70 -8.67
C TYR A 42 -13.77 -4.45 -8.81
N GLU A 43 -13.78 -3.63 -7.77
CA GLU A 43 -14.29 -2.26 -7.80
C GLU A 43 -13.13 -1.27 -7.77
N GLU A 44 -12.98 -0.47 -8.84
CA GLU A 44 -11.87 0.48 -8.95
C GLU A 44 -11.83 1.48 -7.78
N GLU A 45 -12.98 1.98 -7.35
CA GLU A 45 -13.09 2.95 -6.26
C GLU A 45 -12.72 2.33 -4.91
N PHE A 46 -13.20 1.11 -4.64
CA PHE A 46 -12.83 0.35 -3.44
C PHE A 46 -11.32 0.02 -3.41
N VAL A 47 -10.78 -0.50 -4.50
CA VAL A 47 -9.35 -0.85 -4.62
C VAL A 47 -8.47 0.39 -4.51
N ARG A 48 -8.91 1.52 -5.07
CA ARG A 48 -8.23 2.80 -4.93
C ARG A 48 -8.27 3.31 -3.50
N ALA A 49 -9.41 3.21 -2.82
CA ALA A 49 -9.54 3.61 -1.42
C ALA A 49 -8.62 2.77 -0.51
N GLN A 50 -8.64 1.45 -0.66
CA GLN A 50 -7.73 0.55 0.08
C GLN A 50 -6.26 0.89 -0.16
N LEU A 51 -5.86 1.07 -1.42
CA LEU A 51 -4.48 1.44 -1.72
C LEU A 51 -4.10 2.81 -1.12
N SER A 52 -5.01 3.79 -1.11
CA SER A 52 -4.77 5.08 -0.48
C SER A 52 -4.50 4.94 1.02
N VAL A 53 -5.30 4.11 1.73
CA VAL A 53 -5.10 3.85 3.16
C VAL A 53 -3.72 3.23 3.42
N ILE A 54 -3.34 2.21 2.65
CA ILE A 54 -2.01 1.56 2.77
C ILE A 54 -0.87 2.58 2.56
N LEU A 55 -1.02 3.45 1.56
CA LEU A 55 -0.01 4.47 1.27
C LEU A 55 0.01 5.56 2.36
N GLU A 56 -1.14 5.98 2.85
CA GLU A 56 -1.27 6.97 3.94
C GLU A 56 -0.65 6.43 5.23
N GLU A 57 -0.96 5.21 5.65
CA GLU A 57 -0.36 4.60 6.86
C GLU A 57 1.17 4.55 6.78
N ARG A 58 1.73 4.27 5.61
CA ARG A 58 3.19 4.28 5.41
C ARG A 58 3.78 5.67 5.53
N VAL A 59 3.13 6.66 4.92
CA VAL A 59 3.56 8.07 5.02
C VAL A 59 3.41 8.56 6.46
N GLU A 60 2.32 8.22 7.12
CA GLU A 60 2.02 8.61 8.49
C GLU A 60 3.09 8.07 9.44
N ARG A 61 3.42 6.78 9.37
CA ARG A 61 4.54 6.20 10.15
C ARG A 61 5.88 6.89 9.88
N GLU A 62 6.20 7.17 8.62
CA GLU A 62 7.43 7.91 8.28
C GLU A 62 7.41 9.35 8.82
N THR A 63 6.24 10.00 8.86
CA THR A 63 6.09 11.35 9.42
C THR A 63 6.13 11.34 10.93
N GLU A 64 5.47 10.39 11.60
CA GLU A 64 5.51 10.21 13.05
C GLU A 64 6.93 9.94 13.52
N GLU A 65 7.69 9.08 12.84
CA GLU A 65 9.10 8.86 13.16
C GLU A 65 9.94 10.13 13.02
N LYS A 66 9.70 10.95 11.98
CA LYS A 66 10.38 12.23 11.79
C LYS A 66 10.00 13.23 12.88
N ILE A 67 8.72 13.34 13.21
CA ILE A 67 8.21 14.22 14.27
C ILE A 67 8.78 13.77 15.62
N ALA A 68 8.76 12.47 15.94
CA ALA A 68 9.33 11.93 17.16
C ALA A 68 10.82 12.25 17.29
N ARG A 69 11.61 12.08 16.21
CA ARG A 69 13.02 12.47 16.17
C ARG A 69 13.21 13.98 16.39
N GLN A 70 12.36 14.81 15.77
CA GLN A 70 12.42 16.26 15.93
C GLN A 70 12.05 16.69 17.35
N LEU A 71 11.02 16.09 17.97
CA LEU A 71 10.57 16.37 19.33
C LEU A 71 11.61 15.96 20.38
N CYS A 72 12.32 14.84 20.19
CA CYS A 72 13.45 14.48 21.06
C CYS A 72 14.59 15.51 20.99
N TYR A 73 14.81 16.15 19.84
CA TYR A 73 15.85 17.18 19.68
C TYR A 73 15.50 18.52 20.34
N VAL A 74 14.22 18.91 20.30
CA VAL A 74 13.77 20.22 20.83
C VAL A 74 13.71 20.22 22.36
N ASN A 75 13.37 19.10 23.00
CA ASN A 75 13.27 19.01 24.46
C ASN A 75 14.63 18.84 25.17
N GLN A 76 15.75 18.95 24.44
CA GLN A 76 17.12 18.89 24.97
C GLN A 76 17.83 20.25 25.07
N ASN A 77 17.16 21.36 24.71
CA ASN A 77 17.68 22.73 24.81
C ASN A 77 16.98 23.55 25.90
#